data_AF-A0A1V4TYH5-F1
#
_entry.id   AF-A0A1V4TYH5-F1
#
_cell.length_a   1.000
_cell.length_b   1.000
_cell.length_c   1.000
_cell.angle_alpha   90.00
_cell.angle_beta   90.00
_cell.angle_gamma   90.00
#
_symmetry.space_group_name_H-M   'P 1'
#
loop_
_entity.id
_entity.type
_entity.pdbx_description
1 polymer ?
#
loop_
_entity_poly.entity_id
_entity_poly.type
_entity_poly.pdbx_seq_one_letter_code
_entity_poly.pdbx_strand_id
1 'polypeptide(L)'
;MVTVVCIGDSLTGGSGASTDYKYPSRLGGYIGGVVVNKGTTSDKTSEILARFATDVVSYSPSKVFIWGGTNDIIHDVEMATIKANLTAMLALASAAGVKVYLLNTIPRNSFTEAQNTALETLNAWIAGQASGGVVAVDVWTPIKDPLDSTQIAAAYDSGDGTHLNGDGYLKIVQAVVSAGVTAGDWTINTWTNTGGDGKWSTDANWSLEHTPTATETAVFDGTSTANCAVDETVDVYGINLAMGYTGTVTHGAVDIGIGAGGFAMAAGTAGTATFNVAKTVTCAGSFIHAAGTITADKLKIINTGSSSAYSLADARFASLINNGTITLSTNLSTRSVVNNGAFSIAATKYLEVMLATVNYPTAVFTNTGVFTGAGSLKVYGYAAAHSIALGRIFCPLYLYARSLASESVVFTPSDNGEIYAPLSVSSDHASYTCTLDAAGKSLVLAGNVTVGTRGVILGGEGVHHFAGAIDSSAGSWDPETCTVVKTGTGTVKLAAGQEFNNLEAPVEPLNLASDVTITGRYRHLRDAILNGFTLTFDPAQEIKMQDPKPYLPGRAWARGG
;
A
#
# COMPACT_ATOMS: atom_id res chain seq x y z
N MET A 1 -16.68 5.93 18.11
CA MET A 1 -16.07 6.26 16.80
C MET A 1 -16.12 7.77 16.66
N VAL A 2 -14.98 8.42 16.42
CA VAL A 2 -14.91 9.89 16.33
C VAL A 2 -15.44 10.31 14.96
N THR A 3 -16.58 11.00 14.93
CA THR A 3 -17.11 11.63 13.72
C THR A 3 -16.58 13.05 13.64
N VAL A 4 -16.01 13.40 12.49
CA VAL A 4 -15.55 14.74 12.14
C VAL A 4 -16.28 15.20 10.90
N VAL A 5 -16.77 16.43 10.90
CA VAL A 5 -17.40 17.03 9.72
C VAL A 5 -16.51 18.13 9.17
N CYS A 6 -16.26 18.09 7.86
CA CYS A 6 -15.59 19.14 7.12
C CYS A 6 -16.64 19.87 6.28
N ILE A 7 -16.99 21.11 6.65
CA ILE A 7 -18.03 21.89 5.97
C ILE A 7 -17.43 23.14 5.30
N GLY A 8 -17.84 23.41 4.06
CA GLY A 8 -17.32 24.53 3.30
C GLY A 8 -17.70 24.51 1.83
N ASP A 9 -16.89 25.18 1.02
CA ASP A 9 -17.08 25.33 -0.42
C ASP A 9 -16.33 24.27 -1.27
N SER A 10 -15.90 24.63 -2.50
CA SER A 10 -15.11 23.76 -3.39
C SER A 10 -13.73 23.39 -2.83
N LEU A 11 -13.11 24.23 -1.99
CA LEU A 11 -11.85 23.91 -1.31
C LEU A 11 -12.07 22.80 -0.28
N THR A 12 -13.25 22.76 0.35
CA THR A 12 -13.65 21.63 1.20
C THR A 12 -14.09 20.41 0.40
N GLY A 13 -14.78 20.63 -0.71
CA GLY A 13 -15.14 19.57 -1.66
C GLY A 13 -13.92 18.90 -2.31
N GLY A 14 -12.75 19.52 -2.22
CA GLY A 14 -11.47 19.02 -2.69
C GLY A 14 -11.31 19.13 -4.21
N SER A 15 -11.90 20.16 -4.84
CA SER A 15 -11.65 20.49 -6.25
C SER A 15 -10.15 20.69 -6.49
N GLY A 16 -9.66 20.32 -7.68
CA GLY A 16 -8.23 20.38 -8.03
C GLY A 16 -7.42 19.13 -7.64
N ALA A 17 -8.00 18.20 -6.88
CA ALA A 17 -7.36 16.93 -6.50
C ALA A 17 -8.25 15.71 -6.73
N SER A 18 -7.62 14.54 -6.95
CA SER A 18 -8.33 13.25 -7.00
C SER A 18 -8.88 12.86 -5.62
N THR A 19 -9.87 11.96 -5.58
CA THR A 19 -10.66 11.64 -4.38
C THR A 19 -9.85 11.37 -3.11
N ASP A 20 -8.73 10.64 -3.22
CA ASP A 20 -7.87 10.28 -2.08
C ASP A 20 -6.94 11.41 -1.62
N TYR A 21 -6.80 12.45 -2.44
CA TYR A 21 -5.85 13.54 -2.26
C TYR A 21 -6.50 14.83 -1.74
N LYS A 22 -7.81 14.81 -1.53
CA LYS A 22 -8.58 15.89 -0.92
C LYS A 22 -8.27 15.98 0.57
N TYR A 23 -8.30 17.19 1.15
CA TYR A 23 -7.97 17.36 2.56
C TYR A 23 -8.84 16.54 3.51
N PRO A 24 -10.18 16.38 3.33
CA PRO A 24 -10.98 15.60 4.28
C PRO A 24 -10.63 14.11 4.25
N SER A 25 -10.40 13.55 3.05
CA SER A 25 -9.97 12.16 2.87
C SER A 25 -8.63 11.91 3.56
N ARG A 26 -7.67 12.83 3.35
CA ARG A 26 -6.35 12.74 3.97
C ARG A 26 -6.41 12.94 5.48
N LEU A 27 -7.18 13.92 5.95
CA LEU A 27 -7.38 14.18 7.37
C LEU A 27 -7.90 12.92 8.08
N GLY A 28 -8.78 12.14 7.45
CA GLY A 28 -9.25 10.85 7.96
C GLY A 28 -8.12 9.87 8.29
N GLY A 29 -7.09 9.81 7.45
CA GLY A 29 -5.88 9.02 7.69
C GLY A 29 -5.02 9.52 8.86
N TYR A 30 -5.05 10.82 9.16
CA TYR A 30 -4.32 11.40 10.30
C TYR A 30 -5.10 11.33 11.61
N ILE A 31 -6.42 11.43 11.57
CA ILE A 31 -7.26 11.50 12.77
C ILE A 31 -7.87 10.15 13.20
N GLY A 32 -7.72 9.09 12.40
CA GLY A 32 -8.19 7.74 12.74
C GLY A 32 -9.70 7.62 12.94
N GLY A 33 -10.51 8.44 12.26
CA GLY A 33 -11.96 8.55 12.46
C GLY A 33 -12.74 8.74 11.15
N VAL A 34 -14.08 8.77 11.26
CA VAL A 34 -14.96 9.00 10.10
C VAL A 34 -14.97 10.50 9.80
N VAL A 35 -14.39 10.87 8.66
CA VAL A 35 -14.47 12.24 8.14
C VAL A 35 -15.60 12.33 7.12
N VAL A 36 -16.59 13.15 7.43
CA VAL A 36 -17.71 13.46 6.54
C VAL A 36 -17.39 14.74 5.78
N ASN A 37 -17.21 14.63 4.46
CA ASN A 37 -17.01 15.78 3.60
C ASN A 37 -18.36 16.41 3.21
N LYS A 38 -18.57 17.65 3.63
CA LYS A 38 -19.73 18.50 3.35
C LYS A 38 -19.33 19.78 2.61
N GLY A 39 -18.34 19.67 1.72
CA GLY A 39 -17.98 20.72 0.77
C GLY A 39 -18.98 20.80 -0.39
N THR A 40 -19.40 22.00 -0.78
CA THR A 40 -20.28 22.23 -1.94
C THR A 40 -19.72 23.35 -2.81
N THR A 41 -19.55 23.10 -4.10
CA THR A 41 -18.91 24.05 -5.01
C THR A 41 -19.64 25.40 -5.04
N SER A 42 -18.87 26.48 -4.98
CA SER A 42 -19.36 27.88 -5.06
C SER A 42 -20.21 28.37 -3.88
N ASP A 43 -20.35 27.59 -2.81
CA ASP A 43 -21.06 28.02 -1.61
C ASP A 43 -20.44 29.30 -1.01
N LYS A 44 -21.30 30.25 -0.65
CA LYS A 44 -21.00 31.42 0.18
C LYS A 44 -21.30 31.10 1.64
N THR A 45 -20.79 31.91 2.57
CA THR A 45 -21.01 31.68 4.02
C THR A 45 -22.49 31.63 4.42
N SER A 46 -23.38 32.33 3.71
CA SER A 46 -24.83 32.27 3.94
C SER A 46 -25.44 30.91 3.59
N GLU A 47 -24.96 30.28 2.51
CA GLU A 47 -25.41 28.96 2.05
C GLU A 47 -24.85 27.86 2.96
N ILE A 48 -23.59 27.98 3.40
CA ILE A 48 -22.98 27.09 4.39
C ILE A 48 -23.76 27.15 5.71
N LEU A 49 -24.10 28.37 6.19
CA LEU A 49 -24.90 28.56 7.40
C LEU A 49 -26.29 27.92 7.27
N ALA A 50 -26.96 28.11 6.14
CA ALA A 50 -28.31 27.58 5.91
C ALA A 50 -28.39 26.05 6.05
N ARG A 51 -27.30 25.34 5.71
CA ARG A 51 -27.22 23.87 5.83
C ARG A 51 -26.46 23.37 7.06
N PHE A 52 -25.95 24.25 7.93
CA PHE A 52 -25.08 23.87 9.05
C PHE A 52 -25.74 22.86 10.01
N ALA A 53 -27.03 23.05 10.34
CA ALA A 53 -27.76 22.11 11.19
C ALA A 53 -27.88 20.72 10.55
N THR A 54 -28.21 20.67 9.27
CA THR A 54 -28.39 19.42 8.52
C THR A 54 -27.08 18.72 8.22
N ASP A 55 -26.01 19.47 7.90
CA ASP A 55 -24.75 18.90 7.45
C ASP A 55 -23.71 18.74 8.55
N VAL A 56 -23.87 19.42 9.69
CA VAL A 56 -22.97 19.29 10.85
C VAL A 56 -23.71 18.71 12.04
N VAL A 57 -24.71 19.40 12.58
CA VAL A 57 -25.32 19.05 13.86
C VAL A 57 -25.98 17.67 13.82
N SER A 58 -26.62 17.30 12.71
CA SER A 58 -27.27 15.99 12.52
C SER A 58 -26.31 14.79 12.65
N TYR A 59 -25.00 15.01 12.39
CA TYR A 59 -23.97 13.99 12.49
C TYR A 59 -23.41 13.81 13.90
N SER A 60 -23.85 14.66 14.87
CA SER A 60 -23.33 14.71 16.24
C SER A 60 -21.79 14.63 16.30
N PRO A 61 -21.06 15.45 15.54
CA PRO A 61 -19.61 15.31 15.43
C PRO A 61 -18.90 15.79 16.69
N SER A 62 -17.73 15.22 16.94
CA SER A 62 -16.83 15.71 18.00
C SER A 62 -16.09 16.99 17.60
N LYS A 63 -15.85 17.15 16.29
CA LYS A 63 -15.11 18.26 15.70
C LYS A 63 -15.75 18.70 14.38
N VAL A 64 -15.74 20.00 14.12
CA VAL A 64 -16.12 20.56 12.81
C VAL A 64 -14.99 21.44 12.26
N PHE A 65 -14.67 21.25 10.98
CA PHE A 65 -13.80 22.13 10.20
C PHE A 65 -14.67 23.03 9.36
N ILE A 66 -14.54 24.34 9.54
CA ILE A 66 -15.32 25.36 8.82
C ILE A 66 -14.35 26.11 7.91
N TRP A 67 -14.59 26.06 6.59
CA TRP A 67 -13.76 26.76 5.61
C TRP A 67 -14.62 27.40 4.51
N GLY A 68 -14.71 28.73 4.53
CA GLY A 68 -15.51 29.50 3.56
C GLY A 68 -15.24 31.00 3.63
N GLY A 69 -15.73 31.73 2.63
CA GLY A 69 -15.58 33.19 2.52
C GLY A 69 -14.95 33.67 1.21
N THR A 70 -14.20 32.82 0.48
CA THR A 70 -13.60 33.22 -0.80
C THR A 70 -14.65 33.53 -1.86
N ASN A 71 -15.74 32.73 -1.93
CA ASN A 71 -16.85 32.98 -2.86
C ASN A 71 -17.67 34.21 -2.50
N ASP A 72 -17.78 34.53 -1.20
CA ASP A 72 -18.42 35.76 -0.74
C ASP A 72 -17.69 36.99 -1.28
N ILE A 73 -16.35 36.98 -1.22
CA ILE A 73 -15.50 38.07 -1.73
C ILE A 73 -15.56 38.17 -3.25
N ILE A 74 -15.65 37.05 -3.96
CA ILE A 74 -15.85 37.04 -5.43
C ILE A 74 -17.16 37.73 -5.83
N HIS A 75 -18.20 37.62 -5.00
CA HIS A 75 -19.54 38.14 -5.28
C HIS A 75 -19.85 39.44 -4.52
N ASP A 76 -18.82 40.15 -4.07
CA ASP A 76 -18.93 41.45 -3.39
C ASP A 76 -19.90 41.44 -2.19
N VAL A 77 -19.94 40.33 -1.45
CA VAL A 77 -20.73 40.25 -0.21
C VAL A 77 -20.07 41.12 0.86
N GLU A 78 -20.88 41.96 1.50
CA GLU A 78 -20.46 42.83 2.59
C GLU A 78 -19.72 42.06 3.70
N MET A 79 -18.53 42.54 4.09
CA MET A 79 -17.68 41.90 5.11
C MET A 79 -18.41 41.67 6.44
N ALA A 80 -19.32 42.57 6.81
CA ALA A 80 -20.16 42.42 8.00
C ALA A 80 -21.07 41.18 7.92
N THR A 81 -21.61 40.90 6.74
CA THR A 81 -22.46 39.72 6.50
C THR A 81 -21.66 38.43 6.59
N ILE A 82 -20.46 38.39 6.00
CA ILE A 82 -19.56 37.22 6.06
C ILE A 82 -19.25 36.88 7.52
N LYS A 83 -18.83 37.89 8.31
CA LYS A 83 -18.51 37.75 9.74
C LYS A 83 -19.73 37.31 10.55
N ALA A 84 -20.91 37.87 10.28
CA ALA A 84 -22.15 37.50 10.95
C ALA A 84 -22.50 36.02 10.69
N ASN A 85 -22.37 35.55 9.45
CA ASN A 85 -22.63 34.16 9.09
C ASN A 85 -21.67 33.19 9.79
N LEU A 86 -20.36 33.48 9.76
CA LEU A 86 -19.35 32.68 10.46
C LEU A 86 -19.62 32.66 11.96
N THR A 87 -19.92 33.81 12.57
CA THR A 87 -20.25 33.92 14.00
C THR A 87 -21.48 33.08 14.36
N ALA A 88 -22.52 33.07 13.52
CA ALA A 88 -23.70 32.23 13.72
C ALA A 88 -23.35 30.74 13.68
N MET A 89 -22.48 30.29 12.78
CA MET A 89 -22.01 28.90 12.75
C MET A 89 -21.20 28.52 13.99
N LEU A 90 -20.34 29.42 14.50
CA LEU A 90 -19.62 29.21 15.76
C LEU A 90 -20.59 29.05 16.94
N ALA A 91 -21.64 29.87 17.00
CA ALA A 91 -22.67 29.77 18.04
C ALA A 91 -23.45 28.44 17.95
N LEU A 92 -23.81 28.00 16.74
CA LEU A 92 -24.47 26.70 16.54
C LEU A 92 -23.58 25.52 16.96
N ALA A 93 -22.29 25.56 16.61
CA ALA A 93 -21.34 24.52 17.02
C ALA A 93 -21.14 24.49 18.54
N SER A 94 -21.01 25.67 19.16
CA SER A 94 -20.89 25.81 20.61
C SER A 94 -22.14 25.25 21.33
N ALA A 95 -23.34 25.59 20.85
CA ALA A 95 -24.60 25.08 21.40
C ALA A 95 -24.73 23.55 21.26
N ALA A 96 -24.11 22.97 20.22
CA ALA A 96 -24.05 21.53 20.01
C ALA A 96 -22.86 20.85 20.72
N GLY A 97 -22.03 21.59 21.47
CA GLY A 97 -20.87 21.05 22.18
C GLY A 97 -19.72 20.58 21.26
N VAL A 98 -19.67 21.08 20.03
CA VAL A 98 -18.71 20.65 19.00
C VAL A 98 -17.47 21.53 19.02
N LYS A 99 -16.28 20.93 19.04
CA LYS A 99 -15.01 21.68 18.91
C LYS A 99 -14.85 22.19 17.47
N VAL A 100 -14.57 23.48 17.30
CA VAL A 100 -14.45 24.11 15.98
C VAL A 100 -12.99 24.31 15.61
N TYR A 101 -12.66 23.99 14.37
CA TYR A 101 -11.45 24.41 13.68
C TYR A 101 -11.86 25.34 12.53
N LEU A 102 -11.65 26.64 12.72
CA LEU A 102 -12.03 27.68 11.77
C LEU A 102 -10.81 28.02 10.91
N LEU A 103 -10.87 27.69 9.63
CA LEU A 103 -9.78 27.90 8.68
C LEU A 103 -9.88 29.30 8.08
N ASN A 104 -8.76 30.02 8.03
CA ASN A 104 -8.66 31.20 7.20
C ASN A 104 -8.68 30.81 5.70
N THR A 105 -8.87 31.75 4.78
CA THR A 105 -8.89 31.46 3.34
C THR A 105 -7.47 31.49 2.74
N ILE A 106 -7.28 30.85 1.58
CA ILE A 106 -6.02 30.84 0.81
C ILE A 106 -5.99 31.94 -0.26
N PRO A 107 -4.80 32.28 -0.83
CA PRO A 107 -4.72 33.21 -1.95
C PRO A 107 -5.49 32.72 -3.17
N ARG A 108 -5.89 33.65 -4.03
CA ARG A 108 -6.52 33.35 -5.32
C ARG A 108 -5.92 34.24 -6.40
N ASN A 109 -5.28 33.63 -7.38
CA ASN A 109 -4.47 34.32 -8.39
C ASN A 109 -5.27 35.35 -9.20
N SER A 110 -6.58 35.15 -9.34
CA SER A 110 -7.47 36.01 -10.11
C SER A 110 -8.07 37.18 -9.33
N PHE A 111 -7.75 37.35 -8.04
CA PHE A 111 -8.33 38.41 -7.22
C PHE A 111 -7.74 39.78 -7.57
N THR A 112 -8.60 40.79 -7.58
CA THR A 112 -8.19 42.19 -7.63
C THR A 112 -7.57 42.63 -6.31
N GLU A 113 -6.86 43.76 -6.30
CA GLU A 113 -6.27 44.34 -5.07
C GLU A 113 -7.33 44.58 -3.97
N ALA A 114 -8.51 45.06 -4.35
CA ALA A 114 -9.62 45.25 -3.41
C ALA A 114 -10.11 43.93 -2.82
N GLN A 115 -10.21 42.87 -3.63
CA GLN A 115 -10.59 41.54 -3.18
C GLN A 115 -9.51 40.90 -2.29
N ASN A 116 -8.23 41.07 -2.61
CA ASN A 116 -7.13 40.64 -1.75
C ASN A 116 -7.17 41.35 -0.40
N THR A 117 -7.41 42.67 -0.39
CA THR A 117 -7.57 43.45 0.85
C THR A 117 -8.75 42.94 1.69
N ALA A 118 -9.89 42.64 1.05
CA ALA A 118 -11.05 42.05 1.73
C ALA A 118 -10.71 40.66 2.30
N LEU A 119 -9.97 39.84 1.56
CA LEU A 119 -9.56 38.50 2.00
C LEU A 119 -8.61 38.58 3.20
N GLU A 120 -7.60 39.43 3.17
CA GLU A 120 -6.70 39.68 4.30
C GLU A 120 -7.46 40.17 5.54
N THR A 121 -8.45 41.06 5.34
CA THR A 121 -9.33 41.55 6.41
C THR A 121 -10.15 40.43 7.04
N LEU A 122 -10.66 39.50 6.23
CA LEU A 122 -11.37 38.31 6.72
C LEU A 122 -10.43 37.38 7.47
N ASN A 123 -9.25 37.09 6.91
CA ASN A 123 -8.25 36.22 7.53
C ASN A 123 -7.78 36.75 8.89
N ALA A 124 -7.53 38.06 9.00
CA ALA A 124 -7.18 38.71 10.26
C ALA A 124 -8.31 38.61 11.30
N TRP A 125 -9.57 38.75 10.86
CA TRP A 125 -10.72 38.57 11.76
C TRP A 125 -10.86 37.11 12.24
N ILE A 126 -10.67 36.12 11.35
CA ILE A 126 -10.70 34.69 11.68
C ILE A 126 -9.64 34.35 12.73
N ALA A 127 -8.41 34.86 12.56
CA ALA A 127 -7.33 34.66 13.52
C ALA A 127 -7.71 35.15 14.94
N GLY A 128 -8.50 36.23 15.02
CA GLY A 128 -9.01 36.78 16.27
C GLY A 128 -10.16 36.00 16.92
N GLN A 129 -10.70 34.95 16.30
CA GLN A 129 -11.84 34.18 16.85
C GLN A 129 -11.42 33.03 17.79
N ALA A 130 -10.11 32.77 17.93
CA ALA A 130 -9.60 31.71 18.80
C ALA A 130 -10.01 31.95 20.26
N SER A 131 -10.97 31.18 20.74
CA SER A 131 -11.55 31.28 22.09
C SER A 131 -12.39 30.06 22.39
N GLY A 132 -12.53 29.68 23.67
CA GLY A 132 -13.46 28.66 24.20
C GLY A 132 -14.07 27.67 23.20
N GLY A 133 -13.33 26.61 22.84
CA GLY A 133 -13.80 25.56 21.92
C GLY A 133 -13.56 25.82 20.43
N VAL A 134 -13.06 27.00 20.05
CA VAL A 134 -12.68 27.38 18.69
C VAL A 134 -11.16 27.50 18.55
N VAL A 135 -10.62 26.82 17.55
CA VAL A 135 -9.22 26.93 17.11
C VAL A 135 -9.21 27.65 15.75
N ALA A 136 -8.50 28.77 15.66
CA ALA A 136 -8.23 29.40 14.36
C ALA A 136 -7.03 28.72 13.69
N VAL A 137 -7.18 28.29 12.44
CA VAL A 137 -6.15 27.56 11.68
C VAL A 137 -5.64 28.44 10.54
N ASP A 138 -4.34 28.68 10.52
CA ASP A 138 -3.68 29.37 9.42
C ASP A 138 -3.32 28.41 8.28
N VAL A 139 -4.10 28.47 7.21
CA VAL A 139 -3.86 27.74 5.97
C VAL A 139 -3.36 28.63 4.82
N TRP A 140 -3.26 29.94 5.04
CA TRP A 140 -2.71 30.90 4.08
C TRP A 140 -1.20 30.78 3.96
N THR A 141 -0.49 30.87 5.08
CA THR A 141 0.99 30.85 5.13
C THR A 141 1.63 29.66 4.40
N PRO A 142 1.16 28.41 4.55
CA PRO A 142 1.79 27.27 3.88
C PRO A 142 1.47 27.17 2.38
N ILE A 143 0.52 27.95 1.87
CA ILE A 143 0.03 27.88 0.47
C ILE A 143 0.54 29.04 -0.39
N LYS A 144 0.70 30.23 0.20
CA LYS A 144 1.06 31.43 -0.54
C LYS A 144 2.41 31.31 -1.26
N ASP A 145 2.52 31.95 -2.43
CA ASP A 145 3.81 32.09 -3.08
C ASP A 145 4.74 32.94 -2.20
N PRO A 146 6.00 32.52 -1.98
CA PRO A 146 6.94 33.27 -1.16
C PRO A 146 7.34 34.62 -1.79
N LEU A 147 7.23 34.76 -3.11
CA LEU A 147 7.54 35.97 -3.86
C LEU A 147 6.32 36.89 -4.03
N ASP A 148 5.11 36.32 -4.01
CA ASP A 148 3.85 37.06 -4.09
C ASP A 148 2.77 36.40 -3.22
N SER A 149 2.49 36.98 -2.05
CA SER A 149 1.51 36.41 -1.13
C SER A 149 0.07 36.40 -1.65
N THR A 150 -0.22 37.12 -2.75
CA THR A 150 -1.55 37.13 -3.39
C THR A 150 -1.77 35.92 -4.30
N GLN A 151 -0.72 35.13 -4.56
CA GLN A 151 -0.74 33.98 -5.44
C GLN A 151 -0.62 32.67 -4.65
N ILE A 152 -1.19 31.60 -5.18
CA ILE A 152 -0.92 30.23 -4.75
C ILE A 152 0.47 29.87 -5.27
N ALA A 153 1.35 29.35 -4.40
CA ALA A 153 2.66 28.88 -4.85
C ALA A 153 2.48 27.81 -5.94
N ALA A 154 3.25 27.90 -7.03
CA ALA A 154 3.10 27.03 -8.20
C ALA A 154 3.14 25.52 -7.87
N ALA A 155 3.87 25.13 -6.82
CA ALA A 155 3.92 23.74 -6.36
C ALA A 155 2.59 23.21 -5.80
N TYR A 156 1.68 24.08 -5.39
CA TYR A 156 0.42 23.74 -4.71
C TYR A 156 -0.82 24.06 -5.55
N ASP A 157 -0.66 24.79 -6.66
CA ASP A 157 -1.74 25.12 -7.58
C ASP A 157 -2.14 23.89 -8.43
N SER A 158 -3.44 23.70 -8.62
CA SER A 158 -3.97 22.73 -9.59
C SER A 158 -3.84 23.20 -11.06
N GLY A 159 -3.43 24.46 -11.25
CA GLY A 159 -3.22 25.11 -12.55
C GLY A 159 -4.33 26.09 -12.92
N ASP A 160 -5.34 26.28 -12.07
CA ASP A 160 -6.44 27.21 -12.29
C ASP A 160 -6.37 28.47 -11.41
N GLY A 161 -5.34 28.58 -10.56
CA GLY A 161 -5.12 29.73 -9.68
C GLY A 161 -6.19 29.91 -8.60
N THR A 162 -7.00 28.87 -8.34
CA THR A 162 -8.07 28.87 -7.34
C THR A 162 -7.97 27.66 -6.41
N HIS A 163 -7.80 26.47 -6.99
CA HIS A 163 -7.87 25.22 -6.29
C HIS A 163 -6.50 24.60 -6.09
N LEU A 164 -6.36 23.89 -4.99
CA LEU A 164 -5.13 23.21 -4.64
C LEU A 164 -5.02 21.88 -5.37
N ASN A 165 -3.80 21.51 -5.74
CA ASN A 165 -3.47 20.15 -6.12
C ASN A 165 -3.34 19.25 -4.88
N GLY A 166 -3.01 17.97 -5.09
CA GLY A 166 -2.84 17.01 -3.99
C GLY A 166 -1.78 17.43 -2.96
N ASP A 167 -0.69 18.06 -3.36
CA ASP A 167 0.36 18.51 -2.44
C ASP A 167 -0.05 19.77 -1.67
N GLY A 168 -0.79 20.67 -2.30
CA GLY A 168 -1.42 21.79 -1.62
C GLY A 168 -2.39 21.32 -0.53
N TYR A 169 -3.25 20.36 -0.80
CA TYR A 169 -4.12 19.79 0.25
C TYR A 169 -3.34 19.03 1.34
N LEU A 170 -2.13 18.50 1.07
CA LEU A 170 -1.26 17.98 2.13
C LEU A 170 -0.88 19.08 3.11
N LYS A 171 -0.53 20.27 2.61
CA LYS A 171 -0.17 21.42 3.42
C LYS A 171 -1.31 21.89 4.31
N ILE A 172 -2.55 21.86 3.80
CA ILE A 172 -3.75 22.11 4.61
C ILE A 172 -3.84 21.13 5.77
N VAL A 173 -3.71 19.82 5.49
CA VAL A 173 -3.76 18.80 6.55
C VAL A 173 -2.63 18.99 7.56
N GLN A 174 -1.42 19.32 7.13
CA GLN A 174 -0.29 19.60 8.02
C GLN A 174 -0.54 20.83 8.92
N ALA A 175 -1.10 21.90 8.37
CA ALA A 175 -1.46 23.10 9.13
C ALA A 175 -2.55 22.81 10.17
N VAL A 176 -3.57 22.05 9.75
CA VAL A 176 -4.66 21.58 10.60
C VAL A 176 -4.14 20.72 11.76
N VAL A 177 -3.25 19.76 11.49
CA VAL A 177 -2.60 18.94 12.52
C VAL A 177 -1.74 19.81 13.46
N SER A 178 -0.96 20.75 12.89
CA SER A 178 -0.09 21.66 13.66
C SER A 178 -0.88 22.62 14.57
N ALA A 179 -2.12 22.96 14.20
CA ALA A 179 -3.04 23.75 15.02
C ALA A 179 -3.67 22.93 16.16
N GLY A 180 -3.19 21.72 16.43
CA GLY A 180 -3.66 20.88 17.54
C GLY A 180 -4.94 20.11 17.22
N VAL A 181 -5.18 19.78 15.94
CA VAL A 181 -6.10 18.67 15.61
C VAL A 181 -5.44 17.37 15.98
N THR A 182 -5.91 16.81 17.08
CA THR A 182 -5.63 15.42 17.43
C THR A 182 -6.73 14.51 16.87
N ALA A 183 -6.33 13.33 16.42
CA ALA A 183 -7.21 12.15 16.45
C ALA A 183 -7.91 12.14 17.82
N GLY A 184 -9.24 11.99 17.87
CA GLY A 184 -9.94 12.08 19.15
C GLY A 184 -9.41 11.02 20.12
N ASP A 185 -8.82 11.49 21.21
CA ASP A 185 -8.42 10.79 22.44
C ASP A 185 -7.36 9.70 22.33
N TRP A 186 -6.16 9.98 21.82
CA TRP A 186 -4.99 9.15 22.15
C TRP A 186 -3.81 10.02 22.61
N THR A 187 -3.39 9.83 23.85
CA THR A 187 -2.37 10.65 24.51
C THR A 187 -0.99 10.35 23.92
N ILE A 188 -0.18 11.40 23.73
CA ILE A 188 1.25 11.22 23.45
C ILE A 188 1.93 10.94 24.77
N ASN A 189 2.66 9.84 24.83
CA ASN A 189 3.51 9.53 25.96
C ASN A 189 4.97 9.51 25.49
N THR A 190 5.70 10.54 25.84
CA THR A 190 7.06 10.79 25.34
C THR A 190 8.08 10.14 26.25
N TRP A 191 9.07 9.48 25.64
CA TRP A 191 10.22 8.92 26.32
C TRP A 191 11.11 10.04 26.87
N THR A 192 11.20 10.13 28.20
CA THR A 192 12.05 11.10 28.90
C THR A 192 13.26 10.43 29.55
N ASN A 193 13.12 9.17 29.95
CA ASN A 193 14.08 8.44 30.79
C ASN A 193 14.45 9.19 32.10
N THR A 194 13.49 9.90 32.71
CA THR A 194 13.76 10.63 33.96
C THR A 194 14.01 9.71 35.15
N GLY A 195 13.47 8.49 35.14
CA GLY A 195 13.80 7.41 36.09
C GLY A 195 15.22 6.85 35.93
N GLY A 196 15.83 7.00 34.74
CA GLY A 196 17.26 6.82 34.50
C GLY A 196 17.74 5.37 34.29
N ASP A 197 16.87 4.37 34.41
CA ASP A 197 17.22 2.96 34.24
C ASP A 197 17.12 2.45 32.80
N GLY A 198 16.58 3.27 31.87
CA GLY A 198 16.47 2.95 30.46
C GLY A 198 15.43 1.89 30.13
N LYS A 199 14.48 1.60 31.01
CA LYS A 199 13.46 0.54 30.81
C LYS A 199 12.11 1.11 30.38
N TRP A 200 11.47 0.43 29.43
CA TRP A 200 10.10 0.74 29.01
C TRP A 200 9.12 0.59 30.16
N SER A 201 9.29 -0.45 30.98
CA SER A 201 8.39 -0.79 32.10
C SER A 201 8.40 0.21 33.27
N THR A 202 9.31 1.18 33.28
CA THR A 202 9.44 2.15 34.37
C THR A 202 8.62 3.39 34.07
N ASP A 203 7.49 3.55 34.76
CA ASP A 203 6.54 4.68 34.66
C ASP A 203 7.23 6.06 34.64
N ALA A 204 8.24 6.27 35.50
CA ALA A 204 8.98 7.52 35.61
C ALA A 204 9.86 7.87 34.39
N ASN A 205 10.02 6.95 33.42
CA ASN A 205 10.72 7.22 32.16
C ASN A 205 9.83 7.82 31.07
N TRP A 206 8.56 8.02 31.37
CA TRP A 206 7.54 8.47 30.44
C TRP A 206 6.93 9.80 30.90
N SER A 207 6.61 10.67 29.95
CA SER A 207 6.13 12.04 30.23
C SER A 207 4.82 12.09 30.99
N LEU A 208 4.01 11.02 30.94
CA LEU A 208 2.73 10.90 31.64
C LEU A 208 2.86 10.19 33.01
N GLU A 209 4.08 9.84 33.43
CA GLU A 209 4.35 9.10 34.67
C GLU A 209 3.64 7.74 34.74
N HIS A 210 3.43 7.11 33.58
CA HIS A 210 3.03 5.72 33.44
C HIS A 210 3.49 5.16 32.09
N THR A 211 3.58 3.84 31.95
CA THR A 211 3.92 3.20 30.66
C THR A 211 2.84 3.44 29.58
N PRO A 212 3.22 3.56 28.29
CA PRO A 212 2.28 3.77 27.20
C PRO A 212 1.29 2.62 27.05
N THR A 213 0.02 2.97 26.85
CA THR A 213 -1.11 2.04 26.74
C THR A 213 -1.63 1.90 25.31
N ALA A 214 -2.56 0.96 25.07
CA ALA A 214 -3.20 0.70 23.77
C ALA A 214 -3.89 1.93 23.15
N THR A 215 -4.08 2.94 24.00
CA THR A 215 -4.73 4.20 23.74
C THR A 215 -3.74 5.33 23.47
N GLU A 216 -2.44 5.04 23.36
CA GLU A 216 -1.40 6.07 23.37
C GLU A 216 -0.31 5.81 22.34
N THR A 217 0.29 6.90 21.87
CA THR A 217 1.46 6.81 21.00
C THR A 217 2.71 7.00 21.83
N ALA A 218 3.57 5.98 21.86
CA ALA A 218 4.90 6.08 22.43
C ALA A 218 5.79 6.89 21.49
N VAL A 219 6.29 8.04 21.95
CA VAL A 219 7.10 8.96 21.13
C VAL A 219 8.54 9.01 21.67
N PHE A 220 9.49 8.82 20.78
CA PHE A 220 10.92 9.04 21.02
C PHE A 220 11.36 10.23 20.16
N ASP A 221 11.72 11.35 20.78
CA ASP A 221 12.11 12.57 20.07
C ASP A 221 13.35 13.22 20.74
N GLY A 222 13.63 14.49 20.43
CA GLY A 222 14.75 15.23 21.02
C GLY A 222 14.65 15.50 22.52
N THR A 223 13.54 15.14 23.19
CA THR A 223 13.36 15.27 24.64
C THR A 223 14.36 14.40 25.42
N SER A 224 14.69 13.22 24.89
CA SER A 224 15.67 12.33 25.49
C SER A 224 16.43 11.56 24.43
N THR A 225 17.74 11.46 24.56
CA THR A 225 18.59 10.62 23.69
C THR A 225 18.92 9.27 24.34
N ALA A 226 18.34 8.98 25.50
CA ALA A 226 18.61 7.75 26.23
C ALA A 226 18.07 6.52 25.48
N ASN A 227 18.80 5.42 25.60
CA ASN A 227 18.35 4.12 25.11
C ASN A 227 17.12 3.65 25.91
N CYS A 228 16.23 2.94 25.23
CA CYS A 228 15.05 2.32 25.81
C CYS A 228 15.11 0.81 25.58
N ALA A 229 15.02 0.03 26.65
CA ALA A 229 14.86 -1.42 26.61
C ALA A 229 13.38 -1.76 26.78
N VAL A 230 12.76 -2.35 25.75
CA VAL A 230 11.39 -2.86 25.79
C VAL A 230 11.40 -4.19 26.55
N ASP A 231 11.22 -4.12 27.87
CA ASP A 231 11.41 -5.23 28.80
C ASP A 231 10.10 -5.86 29.31
N GLU A 232 8.96 -5.37 28.85
CA GLU A 232 7.63 -5.92 29.09
C GLU A 232 6.79 -5.99 27.81
N THR A 233 5.72 -6.77 27.82
CA THR A 233 4.78 -6.84 26.69
C THR A 233 4.19 -5.46 26.44
N VAL A 234 4.26 -4.99 25.20
CA VAL A 234 3.75 -3.69 24.79
C VAL A 234 2.45 -3.87 24.04
N ASP A 235 1.46 -3.04 24.36
CA ASP A 235 0.25 -2.85 23.56
C ASP A 235 -0.03 -1.35 23.50
N VAL A 236 0.20 -0.74 22.34
CA VAL A 236 0.12 0.71 22.15
C VAL A 236 -0.67 1.08 20.92
N TYR A 237 -1.20 2.29 20.86
CA TYR A 237 -1.83 2.77 19.64
C TYR A 237 -0.82 2.92 18.49
N GLY A 238 0.38 3.44 18.81
CA GLY A 238 1.45 3.65 17.85
C GLY A 238 2.82 3.80 18.51
N ILE A 239 3.88 3.66 17.70
CA ILE A 239 5.27 3.93 18.11
C ILE A 239 5.88 4.87 17.07
N ASN A 240 6.42 6.00 17.53
CA ASN A 240 7.04 7.00 16.66
C ASN A 240 8.44 7.37 17.15
N LEU A 241 9.45 7.09 16.34
CA LEU A 241 10.80 7.64 16.50
C LEU A 241 10.91 8.87 15.58
N ALA A 242 10.89 10.03 16.20
CA ALA A 242 10.89 11.32 15.54
C ALA A 242 12.30 11.91 15.41
N MET A 243 12.39 12.97 14.62
CA MET A 243 13.61 13.75 14.45
C MET A 243 14.13 14.25 15.81
N GLY A 244 15.45 14.17 16.01
CA GLY A 244 16.11 14.55 17.27
C GLY A 244 16.38 13.38 18.21
N TYR A 245 15.68 12.25 18.07
CA TYR A 245 16.03 11.04 18.81
C TYR A 245 17.28 10.39 18.20
N THR A 246 18.30 10.14 19.03
CA THR A 246 19.56 9.49 18.64
C THR A 246 19.84 8.20 19.41
N GLY A 247 18.99 7.86 20.38
CA GLY A 247 19.11 6.65 21.18
C GLY A 247 18.72 5.38 20.42
N THR A 248 18.79 4.26 21.15
CA THR A 248 18.38 2.94 20.65
C THR A 248 17.15 2.44 21.40
N VAL A 249 16.08 2.13 20.68
CA VAL A 249 14.94 1.34 21.18
C VAL A 249 15.23 -0.14 20.93
N THR A 250 15.31 -0.93 22.00
CA THR A 250 15.70 -2.34 21.97
C THR A 250 14.53 -3.24 22.29
N HIS A 251 14.04 -3.98 21.31
CA HIS A 251 13.00 -5.00 21.47
C HIS A 251 13.54 -6.15 22.33
N GLY A 252 13.05 -6.28 23.56
CA GLY A 252 13.43 -7.36 24.47
C GLY A 252 12.77 -8.70 24.12
N ALA A 253 12.75 -9.63 25.07
CA ALA A 253 12.19 -10.97 24.89
C ALA A 253 10.65 -11.02 25.06
N VAL A 254 9.96 -10.04 24.48
CA VAL A 254 8.51 -9.77 24.67
C VAL A 254 7.85 -9.53 23.32
N ASP A 255 6.55 -9.74 23.21
CA ASP A 255 5.81 -9.39 21.99
C ASP A 255 5.36 -7.93 22.03
N ILE A 256 5.25 -7.30 20.86
CA ILE A 256 4.83 -5.90 20.72
C ILE A 256 3.56 -5.84 19.89
N GLY A 257 2.49 -5.31 20.47
CA GLY A 257 1.25 -4.92 19.81
C GLY A 257 1.26 -3.43 19.46
N ILE A 258 1.01 -3.12 18.19
CA ILE A 258 0.89 -1.76 17.67
C ILE A 258 -0.47 -1.65 16.97
N GLY A 259 -1.30 -0.75 17.47
CA GLY A 259 -2.62 -0.45 16.95
C GLY A 259 -2.59 0.29 15.61
N ALA A 260 -3.69 0.97 15.31
CA ALA A 260 -3.90 1.64 14.03
C ALA A 260 -2.95 2.83 13.81
N GLY A 261 -2.33 3.38 14.86
CA GLY A 261 -1.31 4.43 14.75
C GLY A 261 -0.03 3.94 14.07
N GLY A 262 0.23 2.63 14.11
CA GLY A 262 1.33 2.02 13.40
C GLY A 262 2.70 2.40 13.96
N PHE A 263 3.73 2.03 13.19
CA PHE A 263 5.12 2.32 13.50
C PHE A 263 5.66 3.32 12.50
N ALA A 264 6.31 4.37 13.00
CA ALA A 264 6.97 5.37 12.17
C ALA A 264 8.39 5.66 12.68
N MET A 265 9.36 5.65 11.76
CA MET A 265 10.66 6.31 11.94
C MET A 265 10.75 7.43 10.92
N ALA A 266 10.66 8.67 11.40
CA ALA A 266 10.57 9.86 10.56
C ALA A 266 11.87 10.11 9.79
N ALA A 267 11.77 10.77 8.62
CA ALA A 267 12.93 11.24 7.88
C ALA A 267 13.81 12.17 8.76
N GLY A 268 15.13 12.06 8.64
CA GLY A 268 16.08 12.84 9.45
C GLY A 268 16.33 12.31 10.86
N THR A 269 15.69 11.20 11.26
CA THR A 269 15.99 10.50 12.52
C THR A 269 17.35 9.80 12.44
N ALA A 270 18.15 9.94 13.49
CA ALA A 270 19.45 9.24 13.62
C ALA A 270 19.41 8.09 14.64
N GLY A 271 18.27 7.89 15.31
CA GLY A 271 18.05 6.80 16.26
C GLY A 271 18.03 5.41 15.60
N THR A 272 18.05 4.41 16.47
CA THR A 272 18.08 2.99 16.10
C THR A 272 16.91 2.24 16.71
N ALA A 273 16.25 1.36 15.95
CA ALA A 273 15.32 0.37 16.47
C ALA A 273 15.89 -1.04 16.24
N THR A 274 16.08 -1.80 17.32
CA THR A 274 16.56 -3.19 17.24
C THR A 274 15.42 -4.15 17.55
N PHE A 275 15.35 -5.26 16.82
CA PHE A 275 14.27 -6.23 16.90
C PHE A 275 14.76 -7.60 17.36
N ASN A 276 13.91 -8.30 18.11
CA ASN A 276 14.18 -9.65 18.58
C ASN A 276 13.56 -10.68 17.63
N VAL A 277 14.41 -11.45 16.94
CA VAL A 277 13.97 -12.47 15.98
C VAL A 277 13.17 -13.62 16.60
N ALA A 278 13.25 -13.84 17.91
CA ALA A 278 12.43 -14.84 18.60
C ALA A 278 11.02 -14.34 18.91
N LYS A 279 10.76 -13.04 18.74
CA LYS A 279 9.52 -12.37 19.12
C LYS A 279 8.90 -11.66 17.94
N THR A 280 7.65 -11.25 18.12
CA THR A 280 6.81 -10.76 17.03
C THR A 280 6.34 -9.34 17.30
N VAL A 281 6.26 -8.56 16.24
CA VAL A 281 5.58 -7.25 16.22
C VAL A 281 4.26 -7.43 15.46
N THR A 282 3.13 -7.27 16.14
CA THR A 282 1.81 -7.24 15.48
C THR A 282 1.43 -5.79 15.24
N CYS A 283 1.11 -5.42 14.00
CA CYS A 283 0.81 -4.06 13.61
C CYS A 283 -0.52 -3.98 12.85
N ALA A 284 -1.46 -3.19 13.35
CA ALA A 284 -2.73 -2.88 12.69
C ALA A 284 -2.66 -1.61 11.83
N GLY A 285 -1.65 -0.76 12.04
CA GLY A 285 -1.37 0.43 11.24
C GLY A 285 -0.35 0.20 10.13
N SER A 286 0.20 1.30 9.61
CA SER A 286 1.33 1.27 8.68
C SER A 286 2.65 1.02 9.42
N PHE A 287 3.63 0.41 8.75
CA PHE A 287 4.98 0.25 9.27
C PHE A 287 5.95 0.98 8.34
N ILE A 288 6.38 2.17 8.75
CA ILE A 288 7.15 3.09 7.90
C ILE A 288 8.50 3.38 8.54
N HIS A 289 9.57 3.02 7.83
CA HIS A 289 10.94 3.38 8.17
C HIS A 289 11.52 4.22 7.03
N ALA A 290 11.54 5.54 7.23
CA ALA A 290 12.01 6.50 6.23
C ALA A 290 13.49 6.89 6.41
N ALA A 291 14.01 6.88 7.64
CA ALA A 291 15.41 7.15 7.98
C ALA A 291 15.77 6.51 9.33
N GLY A 292 17.03 6.65 9.76
CA GLY A 292 17.56 5.99 10.94
C GLY A 292 17.90 4.52 10.67
N THR A 293 18.25 3.77 11.72
CA THR A 293 18.69 2.38 11.58
C THR A 293 17.67 1.41 12.14
N ILE A 294 17.32 0.38 11.37
CA ILE A 294 16.64 -0.81 11.87
C ILE A 294 17.60 -2.00 11.79
N THR A 295 17.60 -2.88 12.79
CA THR A 295 18.32 -4.16 12.67
C THR A 295 17.74 -5.00 11.54
N ALA A 296 18.48 -5.07 10.43
CA ALA A 296 18.11 -5.88 9.29
C ALA A 296 17.97 -7.35 9.68
N ASP A 297 17.08 -8.06 8.99
CA ASP A 297 16.91 -9.51 9.12
C ASP A 297 16.43 -9.98 10.51
N LYS A 298 15.98 -9.10 11.41
CA LYS A 298 15.49 -9.53 12.74
C LYS A 298 13.99 -9.35 12.95
N LEU A 299 13.37 -8.44 12.22
CA LEU A 299 11.96 -8.09 12.41
C LEU A 299 11.03 -9.16 11.84
N LYS A 300 10.28 -9.84 12.72
CA LYS A 300 9.10 -10.64 12.37
C LYS A 300 7.85 -9.80 12.61
N ILE A 301 7.12 -9.50 11.53
CA ILE A 301 5.96 -8.63 11.58
C ILE A 301 4.69 -9.38 11.15
N ILE A 302 3.61 -9.16 11.90
CA ILE A 302 2.25 -9.60 11.56
C ILE A 302 1.41 -8.36 11.25
N ASN A 303 1.03 -8.19 9.98
CA ASN A 303 0.03 -7.21 9.59
C ASN A 303 -1.38 -7.71 9.91
N THR A 304 -2.14 -6.92 10.66
CA THR A 304 -3.57 -7.14 10.91
C THR A 304 -4.45 -6.00 10.36
N GLY A 305 -3.82 -4.95 9.82
CA GLY A 305 -4.48 -3.75 9.34
C GLY A 305 -5.18 -3.92 7.99
N SER A 306 -6.22 -3.12 7.76
CA SER A 306 -7.04 -3.15 6.53
C SER A 306 -6.61 -2.15 5.45
N SER A 307 -5.61 -1.31 5.72
CA SER A 307 -5.03 -0.37 4.74
C SER A 307 -3.65 0.09 5.16
N SER A 308 -2.68 -0.82 5.18
CA SER A 308 -1.36 -0.54 5.72
C SER A 308 -0.31 -0.33 4.62
N ALA A 309 0.47 0.73 4.75
CA ALA A 309 1.67 0.95 3.97
C ALA A 309 2.89 0.37 4.71
N TYR A 310 3.73 -0.37 3.99
CA TYR A 310 4.93 -0.99 4.54
C TYR A 310 6.15 -0.49 3.78
N SER A 311 7.12 0.07 4.50
CA SER A 311 8.36 0.57 3.95
C SER A 311 9.51 0.34 4.92
N LEU A 312 10.61 -0.22 4.41
CA LEU A 312 11.87 -0.40 5.12
C LEU A 312 12.99 0.18 4.26
N ALA A 313 13.47 1.37 4.59
CA ALA A 313 14.63 1.94 3.93
C ALA A 313 15.87 1.07 4.19
N ASP A 314 16.48 0.54 3.12
CA ASP A 314 17.74 -0.22 3.15
C ASP A 314 17.80 -1.42 4.11
N ALA A 315 16.64 -1.93 4.53
CA ALA A 315 16.50 -3.06 5.44
C ALA A 315 15.59 -4.14 4.88
N ARG A 316 15.49 -5.26 5.59
CA ARG A 316 14.64 -6.40 5.21
C ARG A 316 14.00 -7.06 6.41
N PHE A 317 12.79 -7.58 6.23
CA PHE A 317 12.09 -8.36 7.25
C PHE A 317 12.67 -9.78 7.37
N ALA A 318 12.71 -10.30 8.59
CA ALA A 318 12.96 -11.73 8.82
C ALA A 318 11.74 -12.57 8.41
N SER A 319 10.54 -12.04 8.68
CA SER A 319 9.28 -12.66 8.27
C SER A 319 8.20 -11.59 8.19
N LEU A 320 7.40 -11.65 7.13
CA LEU A 320 6.21 -10.82 6.92
C LEU A 320 4.98 -11.73 6.82
N ILE A 321 4.12 -11.66 7.82
CA ILE A 321 2.84 -12.36 7.83
C ILE A 321 1.76 -11.32 7.57
N ASN A 322 1.00 -11.46 6.48
CA ASN A 322 -0.09 -10.57 6.13
C ASN A 322 -1.44 -11.25 6.36
N ASN A 323 -2.17 -10.83 7.40
CA ASN A 323 -3.55 -11.24 7.67
C ASN A 323 -4.58 -10.16 7.28
N GLY A 324 -4.13 -9.03 6.72
CA GLY A 324 -4.97 -7.90 6.35
C GLY A 324 -4.71 -7.43 4.92
N THR A 325 -4.63 -6.12 4.73
CA THR A 325 -4.35 -5.51 3.43
C THR A 325 -3.07 -4.68 3.49
N ILE A 326 -2.11 -5.02 2.62
CA ILE A 326 -0.86 -4.27 2.44
C ILE A 326 -0.84 -3.65 1.05
N THR A 327 -0.43 -2.38 0.99
CA THR A 327 -0.07 -1.71 -0.26
C THR A 327 1.39 -1.29 -0.22
N LEU A 328 2.20 -1.78 -1.15
CA LEU A 328 3.59 -1.38 -1.30
C LEU A 328 3.72 -0.24 -2.31
N SER A 329 4.14 0.92 -1.82
CA SER A 329 4.56 2.08 -2.62
C SER A 329 6.09 2.20 -2.74
N THR A 330 6.85 1.37 -2.03
CA THR A 330 8.31 1.26 -2.10
C THR A 330 8.73 -0.18 -2.39
N ASN A 331 10.00 -0.37 -2.77
CA ASN A 331 10.57 -1.70 -2.83
C ASN A 331 10.66 -2.29 -1.42
N LEU A 332 10.46 -3.59 -1.29
CA LEU A 332 10.55 -4.27 -0.02
C LEU A 332 11.22 -5.64 -0.19
N SER A 333 12.12 -5.98 0.74
CA SER A 333 12.73 -7.30 0.82
C SER A 333 12.40 -8.00 2.14
N THR A 334 12.25 -9.32 2.09
CA THR A 334 11.99 -10.18 3.25
C THR A 334 12.59 -11.56 3.05
N ARG A 335 12.88 -12.28 4.14
CA ARG A 335 13.29 -13.70 4.07
C ARG A 335 12.11 -14.63 3.88
N SER A 336 10.98 -14.33 4.53
CA SER A 336 9.81 -15.20 4.55
C SER A 336 8.52 -14.40 4.42
N VAL A 337 7.54 -14.98 3.72
CA VAL A 337 6.21 -14.41 3.54
C VAL A 337 5.13 -15.46 3.79
N VAL A 338 4.15 -15.09 4.60
CA VAL A 338 2.86 -15.79 4.68
C VAL A 338 1.78 -14.76 4.36
N ASN A 339 1.19 -14.83 3.16
CA ASN A 339 0.12 -13.95 2.73
C ASN A 339 -1.23 -14.66 2.82
N ASN A 340 -2.01 -14.30 3.84
CA ASN A 340 -3.38 -14.78 4.03
C ASN A 340 -4.43 -13.74 3.57
N GLY A 341 -4.00 -12.49 3.36
CA GLY A 341 -4.87 -11.37 2.99
C GLY A 341 -4.61 -10.81 1.59
N ALA A 342 -4.86 -9.51 1.42
CA ALA A 342 -4.64 -8.80 0.15
C ALA A 342 -3.29 -8.09 0.15
N PHE A 343 -2.52 -8.25 -0.93
CA PHE A 343 -1.20 -7.65 -1.06
C PHE A 343 -1.05 -6.99 -2.44
N SER A 344 -1.04 -5.66 -2.47
CA SER A 344 -0.92 -4.88 -3.70
C SER A 344 0.47 -4.29 -3.86
N ILE A 345 1.08 -4.47 -5.04
CA ILE A 345 2.40 -3.94 -5.37
C ILE A 345 2.26 -2.85 -6.43
N ALA A 346 2.59 -1.60 -6.07
CA ALA A 346 2.49 -0.47 -7.00
C ALA A 346 3.42 -0.63 -8.20
N ALA A 347 3.05 0.01 -9.33
CA ALA A 347 3.83 0.01 -10.55
C ALA A 347 5.30 0.38 -10.27
N THR A 348 6.24 -0.28 -10.96
CA THR A 348 7.71 -0.13 -10.81
C THR A 348 8.29 -0.60 -9.48
N LYS A 349 7.46 -0.98 -8.49
CA LYS A 349 7.92 -1.50 -7.19
C LYS A 349 7.96 -3.02 -7.18
N TYR A 350 8.65 -3.58 -6.20
CA TYR A 350 8.71 -5.02 -6.02
C TYR A 350 8.69 -5.45 -4.56
N LEU A 351 8.14 -6.65 -4.35
CA LEU A 351 8.40 -7.47 -3.17
C LEU A 351 9.44 -8.54 -3.54
N GLU A 352 10.53 -8.59 -2.81
CA GLU A 352 11.58 -9.61 -2.91
C GLU A 352 11.50 -10.56 -1.71
N VAL A 353 11.40 -11.86 -1.96
CA VAL A 353 11.38 -12.92 -0.95
C VAL A 353 12.60 -13.81 -1.12
N MET A 354 13.44 -13.94 -0.08
CA MET A 354 14.73 -14.63 -0.13
C MET A 354 14.72 -15.91 0.73
N LEU A 355 14.32 -17.03 0.14
CA LEU A 355 14.09 -18.30 0.84
C LEU A 355 15.36 -19.08 1.15
N ALA A 356 15.33 -19.78 2.30
CA ALA A 356 16.32 -20.75 2.78
C ALA A 356 17.80 -20.31 2.67
N THR A 357 18.11 -19.10 3.14
CA THR A 357 19.53 -18.71 3.34
C THR A 357 20.12 -19.42 4.55
N VAL A 358 21.46 -19.48 4.65
CA VAL A 358 22.19 -20.11 5.78
C VAL A 358 21.65 -19.69 7.15
N ASN A 359 21.26 -18.41 7.30
CA ASN A 359 20.75 -17.86 8.57
C ASN A 359 19.23 -18.03 8.77
N TYR A 360 18.49 -18.41 7.73
CA TYR A 360 17.02 -18.53 7.74
C TYR A 360 16.56 -19.81 7.00
N PRO A 361 16.95 -21.01 7.47
CA PRO A 361 16.66 -22.27 6.78
C PRO A 361 15.17 -22.62 6.76
N THR A 362 14.36 -22.06 7.68
CA THR A 362 12.92 -22.31 7.79
C THR A 362 12.07 -21.23 7.13
N ALA A 363 12.66 -20.37 6.30
CA ALA A 363 11.91 -19.32 5.61
C ALA A 363 10.94 -19.93 4.59
N VAL A 364 9.69 -19.48 4.62
CA VAL A 364 8.62 -19.99 3.75
C VAL A 364 8.07 -18.91 2.82
N PHE A 365 7.52 -19.34 1.69
CA PHE A 365 6.59 -18.58 0.86
C PHE A 365 5.25 -19.30 0.82
N THR A 366 4.22 -18.68 1.39
CA THR A 366 2.86 -19.20 1.39
C THR A 366 1.89 -18.09 1.00
N ASN A 367 1.06 -18.33 -0.02
CA ASN A 367 0.01 -17.43 -0.43
C ASN A 367 -1.33 -18.16 -0.44
N THR A 368 -2.15 -17.93 0.58
CA THR A 368 -3.58 -18.34 0.59
C THR A 368 -4.52 -17.16 0.34
N GLY A 369 -3.98 -15.94 0.35
CA GLY A 369 -4.66 -14.71 -0.02
C GLY A 369 -4.51 -14.38 -1.51
N VAL A 370 -4.25 -13.10 -1.80
CA VAL A 370 -4.06 -12.62 -3.17
C VAL A 370 -2.93 -11.61 -3.29
N PHE A 371 -2.11 -11.75 -4.33
CA PHE A 371 -1.18 -10.71 -4.79
C PHE A 371 -1.76 -9.97 -5.99
N THR A 372 -1.71 -8.64 -6.00
CA THR A 372 -2.21 -7.78 -7.08
C THR A 372 -1.25 -6.63 -7.38
N GLY A 373 -1.58 -5.83 -8.40
CA GLY A 373 -0.86 -4.62 -8.76
C GLY A 373 0.07 -4.79 -9.96
N ALA A 374 0.58 -3.65 -10.45
CA ALA A 374 1.43 -3.60 -11.65
C ALA A 374 2.93 -3.75 -11.34
N GLY A 375 3.31 -3.77 -10.06
CA GLY A 375 4.67 -4.10 -9.61
C GLY A 375 4.95 -5.60 -9.63
N SER A 376 6.14 -6.01 -9.20
CA SER A 376 6.58 -7.41 -9.33
C SER A 376 6.74 -8.14 -7.99
N LEU A 377 6.34 -9.40 -7.97
CA LEU A 377 6.67 -10.35 -6.92
C LEU A 377 7.88 -11.19 -7.37
N LYS A 378 8.96 -11.18 -6.58
CA LYS A 378 10.20 -11.90 -6.89
C LYS A 378 10.52 -12.87 -5.76
N VAL A 379 10.58 -14.15 -6.07
CA VAL A 379 10.91 -15.22 -5.11
C VAL A 379 12.25 -15.83 -5.49
N TYR A 380 13.21 -15.73 -4.58
CA TYR A 380 14.57 -16.21 -4.73
C TYR A 380 14.81 -17.42 -3.84
N GLY A 381 15.38 -18.47 -4.41
CA GLY A 381 15.83 -19.65 -3.68
C GLY A 381 17.34 -19.67 -3.56
N TYR A 382 17.84 -20.14 -2.42
CA TYR A 382 19.27 -20.28 -2.13
C TYR A 382 19.71 -21.71 -1.80
N ALA A 383 18.76 -22.58 -1.43
CA ALA A 383 18.97 -24.02 -1.20
C ALA A 383 18.34 -24.87 -2.33
N ALA A 384 18.66 -26.17 -2.36
CA ALA A 384 18.17 -27.13 -3.36
C ALA A 384 16.66 -27.10 -3.62
N ALA A 385 15.84 -27.08 -2.57
CA ALA A 385 14.42 -27.37 -2.70
C ALA A 385 13.54 -26.45 -1.84
N HIS A 386 12.45 -25.96 -2.42
CA HIS A 386 11.49 -25.06 -1.80
C HIS A 386 10.06 -25.49 -2.15
N SER A 387 9.30 -25.94 -1.15
CA SER A 387 7.85 -26.09 -1.30
C SER A 387 7.19 -24.72 -1.15
N ILE A 388 6.44 -24.27 -2.16
CA ILE A 388 5.79 -22.96 -2.17
C ILE A 388 4.28 -23.10 -2.35
N ALA A 389 3.46 -22.29 -1.66
CA ALA A 389 2.02 -22.19 -1.98
C ALA A 389 1.80 -20.94 -2.83
N LEU A 390 1.42 -21.12 -4.08
CA LEU A 390 1.31 -20.05 -5.06
C LEU A 390 0.01 -19.27 -4.90
N GLY A 391 -1.10 -19.93 -4.60
CA GLY A 391 -2.43 -19.32 -4.51
C GLY A 391 -2.78 -18.53 -5.77
N ARG A 392 -3.36 -17.34 -5.58
CA ARG A 392 -3.78 -16.43 -6.66
C ARG A 392 -2.85 -15.23 -6.78
N ILE A 393 -2.27 -15.04 -7.97
CA ILE A 393 -1.29 -13.99 -8.25
C ILE A 393 -1.68 -13.22 -9.52
N PHE A 394 -1.95 -11.92 -9.37
CA PHE A 394 -2.34 -10.99 -10.44
C PHE A 394 -1.26 -9.95 -10.76
N CYS A 395 -0.05 -10.12 -10.22
CA CYS A 395 1.11 -9.28 -10.53
C CYS A 395 2.24 -10.13 -11.13
N PRO A 396 3.14 -9.56 -11.95
CA PRO A 396 4.28 -10.29 -12.50
C PRO A 396 5.04 -11.09 -11.43
N LEU A 397 5.14 -12.39 -11.62
CA LEU A 397 5.85 -13.32 -10.75
C LEU A 397 7.18 -13.72 -11.38
N TYR A 398 8.22 -13.68 -10.57
CA TYR A 398 9.52 -14.19 -10.94
C TYR A 398 10.02 -15.22 -9.94
N LEU A 399 10.40 -16.39 -10.43
CA LEU A 399 11.08 -17.43 -9.68
C LEU A 399 12.55 -17.47 -10.13
N TYR A 400 13.46 -17.26 -9.19
CA TYR A 400 14.87 -17.03 -9.50
C TYR A 400 15.82 -17.83 -8.61
N ALA A 401 16.88 -18.37 -9.21
CA ALA A 401 18.10 -18.73 -8.50
C ALA A 401 19.11 -17.57 -8.59
N ARG A 402 19.59 -17.07 -7.45
CA ARG A 402 20.56 -15.96 -7.41
C ARG A 402 21.98 -16.46 -7.66
N SER A 403 22.87 -15.53 -8.03
CA SER A 403 24.30 -15.80 -8.22
C SER A 403 25.04 -16.34 -6.99
N LEU A 404 24.42 -16.30 -5.81
CA LEU A 404 24.95 -16.85 -4.56
C LEU A 404 24.34 -18.20 -4.17
N ALA A 405 23.49 -18.81 -5.03
CA ALA A 405 22.97 -20.15 -4.79
C ALA A 405 24.14 -21.15 -4.73
N SER A 406 24.11 -22.07 -3.77
CA SER A 406 25.15 -23.09 -3.60
C SER A 406 24.96 -24.30 -4.51
N GLU A 407 23.78 -24.44 -5.11
CA GLU A 407 23.34 -25.56 -5.94
C GLU A 407 22.15 -25.12 -6.83
N SER A 408 21.68 -26.01 -7.73
CA SER A 408 20.45 -25.79 -8.48
C SER A 408 19.23 -25.70 -7.55
N VAL A 409 18.36 -24.74 -7.82
CA VAL A 409 17.19 -24.43 -6.99
C VAL A 409 15.94 -25.00 -7.65
N VAL A 410 15.12 -25.69 -6.86
CA VAL A 410 13.83 -26.25 -7.27
C VAL A 410 12.70 -25.63 -6.43
N PHE A 411 11.71 -25.05 -7.11
CA PHE A 411 10.45 -24.62 -6.53
C PHE A 411 9.36 -25.63 -6.90
N THR A 412 8.74 -26.23 -5.89
CA THR A 412 7.65 -27.19 -6.05
C THR A 412 6.36 -26.60 -5.47
N PRO A 413 5.32 -26.34 -6.28
CA PRO A 413 4.04 -25.89 -5.78
C PRO A 413 3.38 -26.93 -4.87
N SER A 414 2.85 -26.47 -3.74
CA SER A 414 2.06 -27.29 -2.81
C SER A 414 0.58 -27.30 -3.16
N ASP A 415 0.13 -26.35 -3.99
CA ASP A 415 -1.23 -26.12 -4.44
C ASP A 415 -1.32 -26.01 -5.98
N ASN A 416 -2.57 -26.00 -6.48
CA ASN A 416 -2.83 -25.72 -7.90
C ASN A 416 -2.75 -24.20 -8.12
N GLY A 417 -1.54 -23.69 -8.36
CA GLY A 417 -1.30 -22.24 -8.48
C GLY A 417 -2.06 -21.57 -9.62
N GLU A 418 -2.55 -20.35 -9.38
CA GLU A 418 -3.26 -19.50 -10.34
C GLU A 418 -2.52 -18.18 -10.57
N ILE A 419 -1.79 -18.08 -11.68
CA ILE A 419 -0.96 -16.93 -12.04
C ILE A 419 -1.55 -16.24 -13.27
N TYR A 420 -2.12 -15.06 -13.06
CA TYR A 420 -2.83 -14.29 -14.07
C TYR A 420 -1.98 -13.22 -14.77
N ALA A 421 -0.78 -12.97 -14.27
CA ALA A 421 0.19 -12.04 -14.80
C ALA A 421 1.44 -12.79 -15.30
N PRO A 422 2.43 -12.12 -15.94
CA PRO A 422 3.59 -12.81 -16.47
C PRO A 422 4.35 -13.62 -15.41
N LEU A 423 4.74 -14.84 -15.76
CA LEU A 423 5.62 -15.71 -14.99
C LEU A 423 6.98 -15.80 -15.68
N SER A 424 8.06 -15.61 -14.93
CA SER A 424 9.41 -15.90 -15.41
C SER A 424 10.13 -16.86 -14.47
N VAL A 425 10.80 -17.86 -15.04
CA VAL A 425 11.66 -18.81 -14.34
C VAL A 425 13.05 -18.71 -14.96
N SER A 426 14.06 -18.32 -14.19
CA SER A 426 15.44 -18.20 -14.68
C SER A 426 16.48 -18.18 -13.58
N SER A 427 17.76 -18.29 -13.94
CA SER A 427 18.88 -18.28 -12.99
C SER A 427 19.96 -17.31 -13.44
N ASP A 428 20.39 -16.45 -12.50
CA ASP A 428 21.55 -15.56 -12.66
C ASP A 428 22.87 -16.28 -12.32
N HIS A 429 22.81 -17.54 -11.84
CA HIS A 429 24.00 -18.30 -11.54
C HIS A 429 24.70 -18.77 -12.82
N ALA A 430 26.04 -18.84 -12.80
CA ALA A 430 26.84 -19.26 -13.95
C ALA A 430 26.69 -20.74 -14.31
N SER A 431 26.27 -21.58 -13.35
CA SER A 431 26.26 -23.04 -13.49
C SER A 431 24.99 -23.72 -13.00
N TYR A 432 24.14 -23.02 -12.24
CA TYR A 432 23.00 -23.64 -11.55
C TYR A 432 21.69 -23.21 -12.18
N THR A 433 20.73 -24.11 -12.15
CA THR A 433 19.40 -23.90 -12.72
C THR A 433 18.43 -23.37 -11.68
N CYS A 434 17.36 -22.76 -12.16
CA CYS A 434 16.16 -22.48 -11.39
C CYS A 434 15.03 -23.28 -12.01
N THR A 435 14.46 -24.22 -11.26
CA THR A 435 13.43 -25.13 -11.72
C THR A 435 12.09 -24.79 -11.06
N LEU A 436 11.03 -24.66 -11.85
CA LEU A 436 9.66 -24.81 -11.38
C LEU A 436 9.22 -26.24 -11.70
N ASP A 437 9.07 -27.06 -10.67
CA ASP A 437 8.62 -28.45 -10.79
C ASP A 437 7.16 -28.55 -10.37
N ALA A 438 6.26 -28.80 -11.32
CA ALA A 438 4.84 -28.85 -11.03
C ALA A 438 4.40 -30.08 -10.20
N ALA A 439 5.17 -31.18 -10.19
CA ALA A 439 4.97 -32.39 -9.37
C ALA A 439 3.51 -32.71 -8.99
N GLY A 440 2.71 -33.21 -9.94
CA GLY A 440 1.32 -33.59 -9.73
C GLY A 440 0.32 -32.43 -9.53
N LYS A 441 0.73 -31.17 -9.69
CA LYS A 441 -0.16 -29.99 -9.61
C LYS A 441 -0.58 -29.49 -10.97
N SER A 442 -1.79 -28.94 -11.03
CA SER A 442 -2.29 -28.21 -12.19
C SER A 442 -2.03 -26.71 -12.02
N LEU A 443 -1.64 -26.02 -13.09
CA LEU A 443 -1.35 -24.59 -13.05
C LEU A 443 -2.28 -23.82 -13.99
N VAL A 444 -2.74 -22.65 -13.57
CA VAL A 444 -3.42 -21.68 -14.44
C VAL A 444 -2.44 -20.54 -14.71
N LEU A 445 -2.11 -20.33 -15.98
CA LEU A 445 -1.07 -19.42 -16.46
C LEU A 445 -1.68 -18.48 -17.51
N ALA A 446 -2.34 -17.42 -17.04
CA ALA A 446 -3.04 -16.49 -17.93
C ALA A 446 -2.11 -15.44 -18.56
N GLY A 447 -1.03 -15.08 -17.85
CA GLY A 447 0.01 -14.20 -18.37
C GLY A 447 1.03 -14.94 -19.24
N ASN A 448 1.98 -14.20 -19.82
CA ASN A 448 3.08 -14.78 -20.57
C ASN A 448 4.01 -15.56 -19.64
N VAL A 449 4.42 -16.75 -20.07
CA VAL A 449 5.37 -17.61 -19.38
C VAL A 449 6.70 -17.56 -20.12
N THR A 450 7.77 -17.21 -19.41
CA THR A 450 9.11 -17.15 -19.96
C THR A 450 10.04 -18.05 -19.16
N VAL A 451 10.58 -19.08 -19.80
CA VAL A 451 11.69 -19.88 -19.28
C VAL A 451 12.98 -19.26 -19.80
N GLY A 452 13.58 -18.42 -18.95
CA GLY A 452 14.79 -17.68 -19.29
C GLY A 452 16.05 -18.53 -19.17
N THR A 453 17.21 -17.89 -19.32
CA THR A 453 18.53 -18.53 -19.19
C THR A 453 18.63 -19.40 -17.95
N ARG A 454 18.96 -20.69 -18.15
CA ARG A 454 19.07 -21.72 -17.08
C ARG A 454 17.79 -21.90 -16.23
N GLY A 455 16.67 -21.34 -16.67
CA GLY A 455 15.35 -21.69 -16.16
C GLY A 455 14.95 -23.06 -16.66
N VAL A 456 14.23 -23.80 -15.83
CA VAL A 456 13.65 -25.09 -16.16
C VAL A 456 12.21 -25.11 -15.69
N ILE A 457 11.29 -25.63 -16.49
CA ILE A 457 9.96 -26.03 -16.03
C ILE A 457 9.78 -27.52 -16.27
N LEU A 458 9.39 -28.25 -15.23
CA LEU A 458 8.97 -29.65 -15.30
C LEU A 458 7.44 -29.70 -15.15
N GLY A 459 6.77 -30.32 -16.12
CA GLY A 459 5.31 -30.33 -16.22
C GLY A 459 4.61 -31.29 -15.26
N GLY A 460 5.30 -32.28 -14.71
CA GLY A 460 4.69 -33.33 -13.88
C GLY A 460 3.59 -34.09 -14.63
N GLU A 461 2.52 -34.40 -13.91
CA GLU A 461 1.37 -35.17 -14.39
C GLU A 461 0.07 -34.35 -14.41
N GLY A 462 0.17 -33.04 -14.18
CA GLY A 462 -0.96 -32.13 -14.05
C GLY A 462 -1.58 -31.67 -15.38
N VAL A 463 -2.62 -30.84 -15.28
CA VAL A 463 -3.23 -30.14 -16.42
C VAL A 463 -2.94 -28.65 -16.30
N HIS A 464 -2.16 -28.10 -17.24
CA HIS A 464 -1.75 -26.69 -17.21
C HIS A 464 -2.50 -25.87 -18.25
N HIS A 465 -3.18 -24.83 -17.80
CA HIS A 465 -3.94 -23.94 -18.68
C HIS A 465 -3.10 -22.72 -19.02
N PHE A 466 -2.76 -22.54 -20.30
CA PHE A 466 -1.97 -21.40 -20.78
C PHE A 466 -2.80 -20.48 -21.67
N ALA A 467 -3.13 -19.28 -21.17
CA ALA A 467 -3.78 -18.25 -21.98
C ALA A 467 -2.75 -17.36 -22.70
N GLY A 468 -1.69 -16.96 -21.99
CA GLY A 468 -0.60 -16.13 -22.51
C GLY A 468 0.37 -16.89 -23.42
N ALA A 469 1.45 -16.20 -23.81
CA ALA A 469 2.51 -16.82 -24.61
C ALA A 469 3.36 -17.78 -23.76
N ILE A 470 3.93 -18.80 -24.38
CA ILE A 470 4.93 -19.70 -23.80
C ILE A 470 6.22 -19.47 -24.57
N ASP A 471 7.28 -19.00 -23.91
CA ASP A 471 8.61 -18.87 -24.51
C ASP A 471 9.64 -19.59 -23.63
N SER A 472 10.14 -20.73 -24.09
CA SER A 472 11.25 -21.47 -23.45
C SER A 472 12.54 -21.41 -24.26
N SER A 473 12.65 -20.53 -25.26
CA SER A 473 13.78 -20.49 -26.20
C SER A 473 15.15 -20.23 -25.54
N ALA A 474 15.19 -19.69 -24.32
CA ALA A 474 16.40 -19.46 -23.55
C ALA A 474 16.63 -20.48 -22.40
N GLY A 475 15.67 -21.37 -22.15
CA GLY A 475 15.67 -22.29 -21.01
C GLY A 475 15.23 -23.70 -21.40
N SER A 476 14.84 -24.50 -20.40
CA SER A 476 14.37 -25.87 -20.60
C SER A 476 12.90 -26.05 -20.23
N TRP A 477 12.14 -26.69 -21.10
CA TRP A 477 10.81 -27.20 -20.81
C TRP A 477 10.85 -28.72 -20.95
N ASP A 478 10.46 -29.43 -19.90
CA ASP A 478 10.20 -30.87 -19.92
C ASP A 478 8.71 -31.08 -19.60
N PRO A 479 7.91 -31.60 -20.56
CA PRO A 479 6.49 -31.80 -20.32
C PRO A 479 6.19 -32.96 -19.36
N GLU A 480 7.14 -33.86 -19.11
CA GLU A 480 6.92 -35.13 -18.40
C GLU A 480 5.68 -35.85 -18.93
N THR A 481 4.62 -35.98 -18.12
CA THR A 481 3.35 -36.59 -18.57
C THR A 481 2.17 -35.61 -18.56
N CYS A 482 2.44 -34.32 -18.42
CA CYS A 482 1.40 -33.31 -18.25
C CYS A 482 0.52 -33.14 -19.50
N THR A 483 -0.62 -32.50 -19.28
CA THR A 483 -1.47 -32.00 -20.36
C THR A 483 -1.45 -30.48 -20.38
N VAL A 484 -1.05 -29.91 -21.51
CA VAL A 484 -1.11 -28.48 -21.75
C VAL A 484 -2.42 -28.15 -22.46
N VAL A 485 -3.18 -27.21 -21.90
CA VAL A 485 -4.41 -26.69 -22.49
C VAL A 485 -4.19 -25.23 -22.86
N LYS A 486 -4.08 -24.94 -24.16
CA LYS A 486 -3.97 -23.58 -24.69
C LYS A 486 -5.36 -22.95 -24.78
N THR A 487 -5.63 -21.98 -23.91
CA THR A 487 -6.97 -21.35 -23.81
C THR A 487 -7.05 -19.94 -24.38
N GLY A 488 -5.93 -19.38 -24.85
CA GLY A 488 -5.83 -18.01 -25.33
C GLY A 488 -4.85 -17.87 -26.49
N THR A 489 -4.79 -16.67 -27.08
CA THR A 489 -4.09 -16.38 -28.33
C THR A 489 -2.57 -16.21 -28.21
N GLY A 490 -1.99 -16.34 -27.01
CA GLY A 490 -0.54 -16.25 -26.85
C GLY A 490 0.21 -17.29 -27.69
N THR A 491 1.38 -16.93 -28.19
CA THR A 491 2.21 -17.79 -29.05
C THR A 491 2.92 -18.89 -28.27
N VAL A 492 3.30 -19.96 -28.96
CA VAL A 492 4.14 -21.04 -28.42
C VAL A 492 5.50 -21.02 -29.11
N LYS A 493 6.56 -20.82 -28.33
CA LYS A 493 7.95 -20.79 -28.77
C LYS A 493 8.80 -21.67 -27.86
N LEU A 494 9.16 -22.83 -28.36
CA LEU A 494 9.99 -23.81 -27.65
C LEU A 494 11.44 -23.73 -28.13
N ALA A 495 12.39 -24.10 -27.26
CA ALA A 495 13.76 -24.35 -27.72
C ALA A 495 13.81 -25.63 -28.56
N ALA A 496 14.84 -25.74 -29.42
CA ALA A 496 15.00 -26.92 -30.27
C ALA A 496 15.08 -28.22 -29.44
N GLY A 497 14.32 -29.23 -29.87
CA GLY A 497 14.25 -30.54 -29.21
C GLY A 497 13.28 -30.63 -28.03
N GLN A 498 12.60 -29.54 -27.66
CA GLN A 498 11.52 -29.56 -26.67
C GLN A 498 10.17 -29.87 -27.32
N GLU A 499 9.27 -30.44 -26.54
CA GLU A 499 7.99 -30.97 -27.00
C GLU A 499 6.89 -30.82 -25.94
N PHE A 500 5.66 -31.14 -26.32
CA PHE A 500 4.58 -31.40 -25.39
C PHE A 500 4.29 -32.89 -25.32
N ASN A 501 3.93 -33.36 -24.12
CA ASN A 501 3.36 -34.70 -23.99
C ASN A 501 1.91 -34.68 -24.51
N ASN A 502 0.95 -34.10 -23.78
CA ASN A 502 -0.39 -33.88 -24.32
C ASN A 502 -0.67 -32.38 -24.58
N LEU A 503 -1.36 -32.05 -25.67
CA LEU A 503 -1.71 -30.67 -26.03
C LEU A 503 -3.14 -30.52 -26.56
N GLU A 504 -3.91 -29.63 -25.94
CA GLU A 504 -5.26 -29.26 -26.38
C GLU A 504 -5.36 -27.75 -26.64
N ALA A 505 -6.09 -27.34 -27.68
CA ALA A 505 -6.41 -25.93 -27.95
C ALA A 505 -7.94 -25.70 -28.15
N PRO A 506 -8.76 -25.85 -27.09
CA PRO A 506 -10.21 -25.95 -27.22
C PRO A 506 -10.95 -24.63 -27.49
N VAL A 507 -10.31 -23.47 -27.30
CA VAL A 507 -10.99 -22.16 -27.32
C VAL A 507 -10.49 -21.28 -28.47
N GLU A 508 -9.17 -21.03 -28.49
CA GLU A 508 -8.53 -20.16 -29.48
C GLU A 508 -7.56 -20.97 -30.34
N PRO A 509 -7.34 -20.58 -31.61
CA PRO A 509 -6.30 -21.16 -32.44
C PRO A 509 -4.93 -21.23 -31.75
N LEU A 510 -4.25 -22.37 -31.89
CA LEU A 510 -2.87 -22.52 -31.45
C LEU A 510 -1.94 -21.69 -32.35
N ASN A 511 -1.27 -20.69 -31.78
CA ASN A 511 -0.36 -19.81 -32.51
C ASN A 511 1.10 -20.24 -32.33
N LEU A 512 1.77 -20.66 -33.40
CA LEU A 512 3.17 -21.09 -33.33
C LEU A 512 4.16 -19.94 -33.55
N ALA A 513 5.27 -20.00 -32.85
CA ALA A 513 6.44 -19.14 -32.99
C ALA A 513 7.76 -19.95 -32.99
N SER A 514 7.65 -21.28 -33.06
CA SER A 514 8.72 -22.26 -33.29
C SER A 514 8.09 -23.54 -33.85
N ASP A 515 8.92 -24.47 -34.33
CA ASP A 515 8.46 -25.84 -34.55
C ASP A 515 8.00 -26.45 -33.21
N VAL A 516 6.95 -27.25 -33.25
CA VAL A 516 6.36 -27.92 -32.08
C VAL A 516 6.10 -29.38 -32.40
N THR A 517 6.52 -30.25 -31.48
CA THR A 517 6.23 -31.70 -31.51
C THR A 517 5.32 -32.06 -30.33
N ILE A 518 4.38 -32.96 -30.57
CA ILE A 518 3.52 -33.56 -29.56
C ILE A 518 3.71 -35.07 -29.59
N THR A 519 4.16 -35.65 -28.49
CA THR A 519 4.48 -37.08 -28.40
C THR A 519 3.34 -37.94 -27.85
N GLY A 520 2.43 -37.34 -27.09
CA GLY A 520 1.22 -37.97 -26.57
C GLY A 520 -0.03 -37.54 -27.33
N ARG A 521 -1.11 -37.32 -26.57
CA ARG A 521 -2.45 -37.07 -27.10
C ARG A 521 -2.69 -35.61 -27.43
N TYR A 522 -3.53 -35.37 -28.43
CA TYR A 522 -3.88 -34.01 -28.82
C TYR A 522 -5.33 -33.87 -29.26
N ARG A 523 -5.85 -32.64 -29.23
CA ARG A 523 -7.19 -32.32 -29.71
C ARG A 523 -7.35 -30.82 -30.02
N HIS A 524 -8.27 -30.50 -30.92
CA HIS A 524 -8.61 -29.12 -31.34
C HIS A 524 -7.45 -28.33 -31.98
N LEU A 525 -6.55 -29.00 -32.72
CA LEU A 525 -5.39 -28.35 -33.34
C LEU A 525 -5.55 -28.02 -34.84
N ARG A 526 -6.72 -28.29 -35.43
CA ARG A 526 -6.94 -28.15 -36.88
C ARG A 526 -6.83 -26.72 -37.39
N ASP A 527 -7.17 -25.75 -36.55
CA ASP A 527 -7.17 -24.33 -36.87
C ASP A 527 -5.86 -23.65 -36.43
N ALA A 528 -4.80 -24.41 -36.14
CA ALA A 528 -3.52 -23.86 -35.71
C ALA A 528 -2.93 -22.88 -36.74
N ILE A 529 -2.45 -21.73 -36.26
CA ILE A 529 -1.78 -20.72 -37.06
C ILE A 529 -0.28 -21.01 -37.00
N LEU A 530 0.24 -21.59 -38.08
CA LEU A 530 1.58 -22.15 -38.12
C LEU A 530 2.70 -21.10 -38.27
N ASN A 531 2.43 -19.91 -38.83
CA ASN A 531 3.43 -18.83 -39.01
C ASN A 531 4.75 -19.25 -39.67
N GLY A 532 4.72 -20.24 -40.57
CA GLY A 532 5.92 -20.77 -41.23
C GLY A 532 6.67 -21.85 -40.44
N PHE A 533 6.11 -22.30 -39.31
CA PHE A 533 6.63 -23.40 -38.49
C PHE A 533 5.86 -24.70 -38.70
N THR A 534 6.41 -25.79 -38.18
CA THR A 534 5.84 -27.14 -38.30
C THR A 534 5.20 -27.59 -36.99
N LEU A 535 4.05 -28.23 -37.09
CA LEU A 535 3.39 -28.95 -35.99
C LEU A 535 3.43 -30.45 -36.28
N THR A 536 4.14 -31.21 -35.45
CA THR A 536 4.36 -32.66 -35.62
C THR A 536 3.63 -33.45 -34.54
N PHE A 537 2.85 -34.46 -34.94
CA PHE A 537 2.11 -35.36 -34.03
C PHE A 537 1.76 -36.67 -34.75
N ASP A 538 1.50 -37.74 -34.01
CA ASP A 538 0.96 -39.01 -34.53
C ASP A 538 -0.57 -38.93 -34.68
N PRO A 539 -1.14 -39.00 -35.90
CA PRO A 539 -2.57 -38.94 -36.12
C PRO A 539 -3.41 -39.97 -35.35
N ALA A 540 -2.81 -41.10 -34.92
CA ALA A 540 -3.49 -42.09 -34.09
C ALA A 540 -3.78 -41.60 -32.66
N GLN A 541 -3.13 -40.52 -32.22
CA GLN A 541 -3.26 -39.94 -30.87
C GLN A 541 -4.33 -38.83 -30.77
N GLU A 542 -5.11 -38.58 -31.83
CA GLU A 542 -6.19 -37.57 -31.80
C GLU A 542 -7.33 -37.98 -30.85
N ILE A 543 -7.63 -37.13 -29.85
CA ILE A 543 -8.78 -37.32 -28.97
C ILE A 543 -10.06 -36.85 -29.69
N LYS A 544 -10.86 -37.81 -30.19
CA LYS A 544 -12.09 -37.55 -30.95
C LYS A 544 -13.18 -36.88 -30.08
N MET A 545 -14.01 -36.01 -30.67
CA MET A 545 -14.99 -35.13 -29.99
C MET A 545 -16.06 -35.81 -29.10
N GLN A 546 -16.12 -37.14 -29.01
CA GLN A 546 -17.10 -37.85 -28.18
C GLN A 546 -16.72 -37.93 -26.68
N ASP A 547 -15.48 -37.55 -26.31
CA ASP A 547 -15.06 -37.48 -24.90
C ASP A 547 -15.49 -36.16 -24.22
N PRO A 548 -15.84 -36.17 -22.92
CA PRO A 548 -16.41 -35.03 -22.19
C PRO A 548 -15.58 -33.75 -22.33
N LYS A 549 -16.27 -32.61 -22.39
CA LYS A 549 -15.65 -31.28 -22.53
C LYS A 549 -14.64 -31.04 -21.40
N PRO A 550 -13.46 -30.45 -21.68
CA PRO A 550 -12.51 -30.09 -20.63
C PRO A 550 -13.16 -29.08 -19.67
N TYR A 551 -12.84 -29.23 -18.38
CA TYR A 551 -13.27 -28.31 -17.32
C TYR A 551 -12.71 -26.91 -17.64
N LEU A 552 -13.60 -25.95 -17.90
CA LEU A 552 -13.26 -24.54 -17.99
C LEU A 552 -13.49 -23.95 -16.59
N PRO A 553 -12.44 -23.53 -15.86
CA PRO A 553 -12.62 -22.70 -14.67
C PRO A 553 -13.42 -21.46 -15.07
N GLY A 554 -14.48 -21.19 -14.33
CA GLY A 554 -15.62 -20.37 -14.76
C GLY A 554 -15.27 -19.02 -15.39
N ARG A 555 -15.98 -18.71 -16.48
CA ARG A 555 -16.24 -17.35 -16.96
C ARG A 555 -17.08 -16.61 -15.93
N ALA A 556 -16.45 -16.13 -14.87
CA ALA A 556 -17.07 -15.31 -13.84
C ALA A 556 -15.95 -14.49 -13.14
N TRP A 557 -15.83 -13.16 -13.16
CA TRP A 557 -16.72 -12.04 -13.46
C TRP A 557 -15.88 -10.86 -14.01
N ALA A 558 -15.95 -10.59 -15.31
CA ALA A 558 -15.50 -9.31 -15.88
C ALA A 558 -16.62 -8.26 -15.93
N ARG A 559 -17.67 -8.40 -15.10
CA ARG A 559 -18.74 -7.40 -14.97
C ARG A 559 -19.28 -7.38 -13.54
N GLY A 560 -19.11 -6.24 -12.87
CA GLY A 560 -19.91 -5.85 -11.72
C GLY A 560 -19.16 -5.03 -10.68
N GLY A 561 -19.47 -3.74 -10.58
CA GLY A 561 -19.37 -2.92 -9.36
C GLY A 561 -18.05 -2.22 -9.13
#